data_AF-A0A371H2P5-F1
#
_entry.id   AF-A0A371H2P5-F1
#
_cell.length_a   1.000
_cell.length_b   1.000
_cell.length_c   1.000
_cell.angle_alpha   90.00
_cell.angle_beta   90.00
_cell.angle_gamma   90.00
#
_symmetry.space_group_name_H-M   'P 1'
#
loop_
_entity.id
_entity.type
_entity.pdbx_description
1 polymer ?
#
loop_
_entity_poly.entity_id
_entity_poly.type
_entity_poly.pdbx_seq_one_letter_code
_entity_poly.pdbx_strand_id
1 'polypeptide(L)'
;MFRKVEINIPLLDAINQILKYVKFLKELFVHKRRKMKGSVVSSLTKNNPTVGISQVLPKKCRDLGIFSVPCTIGDCTFADAMLDLGASINVMPASTYRSLNFGDLEPTGMTIQLANRSIVQPLGVLKDVLI
;
A
#
# COMPACT_ATOMS: atom_id res chain seq x y z
N MET A 1 -29.46 16.16 -8.61
CA MET A 1 -29.40 16.98 -7.37
C MET A 1 -29.01 16.06 -6.22
N PHE A 2 -27.71 15.84 -5.99
CA PHE A 2 -27.24 14.97 -4.89
C PHE A 2 -27.02 15.83 -3.66
N ARG A 3 -27.77 15.57 -2.59
CA ARG A 3 -27.54 16.19 -1.28
C ARG A 3 -26.35 15.51 -0.64
N LYS A 4 -25.38 16.33 -0.21
CA LYS A 4 -24.22 15.91 0.58
C LYS A 4 -24.72 15.25 1.87
N VAL A 5 -24.55 13.94 2.00
CA VAL A 5 -24.85 13.20 3.23
C VAL A 5 -23.55 13.08 3.99
N GLU A 6 -23.29 14.04 4.90
CA GLU A 6 -22.14 13.97 5.81
C GLU A 6 -22.50 13.08 7.00
N ILE A 7 -21.97 11.85 6.99
CA ILE A 7 -22.10 10.92 8.11
C ILE A 7 -20.87 11.11 9.00
N ASN A 8 -20.99 11.95 10.03
CA ASN A 8 -19.95 12.18 11.06
C ASN A 8 -19.91 11.07 12.13
N ILE A 9 -20.19 9.82 11.74
CA ILE A 9 -20.18 8.70 12.69
C ILE A 9 -18.72 8.21 12.79
N PRO A 10 -18.11 8.17 14.00
CA PRO A 10 -16.79 7.61 14.18
C PRO A 10 -16.69 6.23 13.55
N LEU A 11 -15.56 5.92 12.89
CA LEU A 11 -15.35 4.64 12.21
C LEU A 11 -15.73 3.44 13.08
N LEU A 12 -15.45 3.51 14.38
CA LEU A 12 -15.79 2.48 15.36
C LEU A 12 -17.31 2.24 15.47
N ASP A 13 -18.10 3.30 15.45
CA ASP A 13 -19.57 3.23 15.55
C ASP A 13 -20.19 2.72 14.25
N ALA A 14 -19.63 3.11 13.10
CA ALA A 14 -20.04 2.57 11.80
C ALA A 14 -19.76 1.05 11.71
N ILE A 15 -18.61 0.62 12.20
CA ILE A 15 -18.23 -0.80 12.27
C ILE A 15 -19.17 -1.57 13.22
N ASN A 16 -19.53 -0.98 14.37
CA ASN A 16 -20.44 -1.60 15.34
C ASN A 16 -21.89 -1.72 14.83
N GLN A 17 -22.35 -0.81 13.97
CA GLN A 17 -23.69 -0.86 13.38
C GLN A 17 -23.82 -1.97 12.33
N ILE A 18 -22.73 -2.38 11.67
CA ILE A 18 -22.78 -3.38 10.62
C ILE A 18 -22.51 -4.78 11.22
N LEU A 19 -23.59 -5.53 11.46
CA LEU A 19 -23.55 -6.87 12.07
C LEU A 19 -22.53 -7.83 11.40
N LYS A 20 -22.33 -7.73 10.08
CA LYS A 20 -21.38 -8.56 9.32
C LYS A 20 -19.92 -8.28 9.71
N TYR A 21 -19.54 -7.02 9.88
CA TYR A 21 -18.18 -6.65 10.28
C TYR A 21 -17.91 -6.98 11.76
N VAL A 22 -18.90 -6.78 12.64
CA VAL A 22 -18.80 -7.18 14.06
C VAL A 22 -18.50 -8.67 14.20
N LYS A 23 -19.20 -9.53 13.43
CA LYS A 23 -18.97 -10.98 13.45
C LYS A 23 -17.56 -11.34 12.97
N PHE A 24 -17.13 -10.74 11.85
CA PHE A 24 -15.80 -10.95 11.29
C PHE A 24 -14.68 -10.53 12.25
N LEU A 25 -14.79 -9.34 12.86
CA LEU A 25 -13.81 -8.85 13.83
C LEU A 25 -13.74 -9.75 15.07
N LYS A 26 -14.89 -10.21 15.58
CA LYS A 26 -14.93 -11.17 16.70
C LYS A 26 -14.22 -12.47 16.36
N GLU A 27 -14.44 -13.04 15.16
CA GLU A 27 -13.72 -14.24 14.71
C GLU A 27 -12.20 -14.00 14.63
N LEU A 28 -11.78 -12.83 14.13
CA LEU A 28 -10.38 -12.45 13.99
C LEU A 28 -9.68 -12.32 15.34
N PHE A 29 -10.33 -11.70 16.34
CA PHE A 29 -9.80 -11.62 17.71
C PHE A 29 -9.76 -12.97 18.42
N VAL A 30 -10.75 -13.84 18.20
CA VAL A 30 -10.75 -15.21 18.74
C VAL A 30 -9.61 -16.03 18.13
N HIS A 31 -9.38 -15.92 16.82
CA HIS A 31 -8.26 -16.56 16.14
C HIS A 31 -6.91 -16.05 16.64
N LYS A 32 -6.76 -14.72 16.81
CA LYS A 32 -5.55 -14.09 17.35
C LYS A 32 -5.28 -14.55 18.80
N ARG A 33 -6.31 -14.61 19.66
CA ARG A 33 -6.17 -15.13 21.04
C ARG A 33 -5.80 -16.60 21.08
N ARG A 34 -6.37 -17.43 20.20
CA ARG A 34 -5.97 -18.86 20.11
C ARG A 34 -4.50 -19.00 19.71
N LYS A 35 -4.02 -18.17 18.77
CA LYS A 35 -2.59 -18.15 18.40
C LYS A 35 -1.68 -17.64 19.52
N MET A 36 -2.16 -16.77 20.41
CA MET A 36 -1.37 -16.25 21.54
C MET A 36 -1.40 -17.14 22.80
N LYS A 37 -2.40 -18.01 22.98
CA LYS A 37 -2.46 -18.93 24.14
C LYS A 37 -1.38 -20.03 24.16
N GLY A 38 -0.61 -20.18 23.07
CA GLY A 38 0.58 -21.04 23.02
C GLY A 38 1.88 -20.35 23.45
N SER A 39 1.86 -19.03 23.71
CA SER A 39 3.03 -18.32 24.23
C SER A 39 2.90 -18.25 25.75
N VAL A 40 3.23 -19.37 26.39
CA VAL A 40 3.53 -19.39 27.82
C VAL A 40 4.79 -18.55 28.02
N VAL A 41 4.63 -17.50 28.82
CA VAL A 41 5.66 -16.75 29.55
C VAL A 41 6.98 -17.51 29.65
N SER A 42 8.04 -17.06 28.96
CA SER A 42 9.41 -17.37 29.36
C SER A 42 10.03 -16.12 29.96
N SER A 43 10.02 -16.10 31.28
CA SER A 43 10.83 -15.25 32.15
C SER A 43 12.26 -15.07 31.64
N LEU A 44 12.69 -13.81 31.68
CA LEU A 44 14.06 -13.35 31.52
C LEU A 44 14.97 -14.00 32.58
N THR A 45 15.65 -15.09 32.24
CA THR A 45 16.73 -15.64 33.08
C THR A 45 17.84 -16.27 32.24
N LYS A 46 18.93 -15.51 32.13
CA LYS A 46 20.32 -15.95 32.33
C LYS A 46 20.88 -17.07 31.40
N ASN A 47 21.74 -16.60 30.49
CA ASN A 47 23.06 -17.16 30.15
C ASN A 47 23.14 -18.60 29.61
N ASN A 48 23.28 -18.75 28.28
CA ASN A 48 24.52 -19.24 27.61
C ASN A 48 24.26 -19.63 26.14
N PRO A 49 25.31 -19.63 25.30
CA PRO A 49 25.18 -19.53 23.85
C PRO A 49 25.07 -20.90 23.19
N THR A 50 24.65 -20.88 21.92
CA THR A 50 24.80 -21.96 20.92
C THR A 50 23.72 -23.05 20.92
N VAL A 51 22.56 -22.75 20.34
CA VAL A 51 21.91 -23.66 19.38
C VAL A 51 21.26 -22.79 18.31
N GLY A 52 21.79 -22.84 17.10
CA GLY A 52 21.27 -22.11 15.95
C GLY A 52 19.86 -22.57 15.60
N ILE A 53 18.86 -21.88 16.11
CA ILE A 53 17.53 -21.87 15.49
C ILE A 53 17.69 -20.96 14.27
N SER A 54 18.10 -21.56 13.15
CA SER A 54 17.87 -20.93 11.86
C SER A 54 16.36 -20.78 11.74
N GLN A 55 15.85 -19.59 12.06
CA GLN A 55 14.54 -19.19 11.61
C GLN A 55 14.63 -19.28 10.09
N VAL A 56 14.11 -20.38 9.54
CA VAL A 56 13.88 -20.49 8.11
C VAL A 56 12.78 -19.49 7.82
N LEU A 57 13.19 -18.23 7.64
CA LEU A 57 12.37 -17.21 7.03
C LEU A 57 11.89 -17.84 5.72
N PRO A 58 10.59 -17.79 5.41
CA PRO A 58 10.10 -18.27 4.13
C PRO A 58 10.97 -17.63 3.06
N LYS A 59 11.59 -18.46 2.21
CA LYS A 59 12.38 -17.98 1.08
C LYS A 59 11.52 -16.94 0.37
N LYS A 60 12.02 -15.70 0.26
CA LYS A 60 11.38 -14.66 -0.53
C LYS A 60 11.02 -15.31 -1.87
N CYS A 61 9.74 -15.29 -2.23
CA CYS A 61 9.33 -15.75 -3.55
C CYS A 61 10.19 -14.99 -4.56
N ARG A 62 10.71 -15.65 -5.59
CA ARG A 62 11.42 -14.92 -6.65
C ARG A 62 10.44 -13.88 -7.17
N ASP A 63 10.80 -12.61 -7.08
CA ASP A 63 9.94 -11.51 -7.53
C ASP A 63 9.59 -11.84 -9.00
N LEU A 64 8.30 -12.06 -9.27
CA LEU A 64 7.78 -12.66 -10.52
C LEU A 64 7.93 -11.75 -11.76
N GLY A 65 8.78 -10.73 -11.70
CA GLY A 65 8.78 -9.64 -12.65
C GLY A 65 7.84 -8.51 -12.22
N ILE A 66 7.84 -7.47 -13.03
CA ILE A 66 6.99 -6.28 -12.90
C ILE A 66 5.53 -6.74 -12.84
N PHE A 67 4.81 -6.42 -11.77
CA PHE A 67 3.36 -6.63 -11.72
C PHE A 67 2.70 -5.44 -12.41
N SER A 68 2.13 -5.68 -13.59
CA SER A 68 1.42 -4.66 -14.37
C SER A 68 -0.09 -4.94 -14.40
N VAL A 69 -0.87 -3.85 -14.45
CA VAL A 69 -2.31 -3.88 -14.69
C VAL A 69 -2.65 -2.89 -15.80
N PRO A 70 -3.66 -3.17 -16.64
CA PRO A 70 -4.13 -2.17 -17.59
C PRO A 70 -4.79 -1.02 -16.82
N CYS A 71 -4.53 0.21 -17.23
CA CYS A 71 -5.21 1.39 -16.70
C CYS A 71 -5.60 2.35 -17.83
N THR A 72 -6.61 3.17 -17.61
CA THR A 72 -6.99 4.23 -18.55
C THR A 72 -6.86 5.57 -17.85
N ILE A 73 -6.15 6.50 -18.47
CA ILE A 73 -5.94 7.84 -17.93
C ILE A 73 -6.42 8.82 -19.00
N GLY A 74 -7.46 9.59 -18.68
CA GLY A 74 -8.20 10.34 -19.70
C GLY A 74 -8.73 9.40 -20.79
N ASP A 75 -8.36 9.66 -22.04
CA ASP A 75 -8.76 8.86 -23.20
C ASP A 75 -7.69 7.84 -23.65
N CYS A 76 -6.60 7.70 -22.89
CA CYS A 76 -5.50 6.79 -23.24
C CYS A 76 -5.50 5.56 -22.35
N THR A 77 -5.54 4.37 -22.98
CA THR A 77 -5.40 3.09 -22.29
C THR A 77 -3.95 2.60 -22.35
N PHE A 78 -3.40 2.26 -21.19
CA PHE A 78 -2.09 1.67 -21.02
C PHE A 78 -2.28 0.20 -20.64
N ALA A 79 -1.73 -0.72 -21.44
CA ALA A 79 -1.86 -2.15 -21.16
C ALA A 79 -1.05 -2.58 -19.92
N ASP A 80 0.07 -1.92 -19.67
CA ASP A 80 1.08 -2.34 -18.69
C ASP A 80 1.46 -1.22 -17.71
N ALA A 81 0.52 -0.77 -16.87
CA ALA A 81 0.85 0.14 -15.78
C ALA A 81 1.42 -0.65 -14.60
N MET A 82 2.67 -0.37 -14.22
CA MET A 82 3.31 -1.02 -13.08
C MET A 82 2.62 -0.63 -11.78
N LEU A 83 2.21 -1.62 -11.00
CA LEU A 83 1.65 -1.44 -9.67
C LEU A 83 2.69 -1.79 -8.61
N ASP A 84 3.19 -0.76 -7.94
CA ASP A 84 4.12 -0.89 -6.82
C ASP A 84 3.41 -0.55 -5.51
N LEU A 85 3.05 -1.58 -4.74
CA LEU A 85 2.42 -1.41 -3.42
C LEU A 85 3.36 -0.81 -2.37
N GLY A 86 4.68 -0.78 -2.64
CA GLY A 86 5.68 -0.14 -1.80
C GLY A 86 5.89 1.34 -2.13
N ALA A 87 5.39 1.83 -3.27
CA ALA A 87 5.49 3.22 -3.65
C ALA A 87 4.41 4.06 -2.94
N SER A 88 4.82 5.19 -2.36
CA SER A 88 3.91 6.16 -1.75
C SER A 88 3.36 7.19 -2.73
N ILE A 89 3.88 7.22 -3.96
CA ILE A 89 3.52 8.16 -5.01
C ILE A 89 3.40 7.44 -6.35
N ASN A 90 2.53 7.94 -7.22
CA ASN A 90 2.48 7.52 -8.61
C ASN A 90 3.49 8.31 -9.44
N VAL A 91 4.23 7.63 -10.32
CA VAL A 91 5.19 8.26 -11.23
C VAL A 91 4.79 7.96 -12.66
N MET A 92 4.72 9.00 -13.49
CA MET A 92 4.43 8.90 -14.90
C MET A 92 5.66 9.35 -15.71
N PRO A 93 6.11 8.56 -16.71
CA PRO A 93 7.15 9.01 -17.61
C PRO A 93 6.76 10.28 -18.37
N ALA A 94 7.74 11.16 -18.60
CA ALA A 94 7.50 12.42 -19.31
C ALA A 94 6.96 12.22 -20.74
N SER A 95 7.33 11.13 -21.42
CA SER A 95 6.78 10.76 -22.74
C SER A 95 5.29 10.45 -22.66
N THR A 96 4.89 9.66 -21.66
CA THR A 96 3.48 9.31 -21.39
C THR A 96 2.66 10.54 -21.05
N TYR A 97 3.20 11.44 -20.22
CA TYR A 97 2.53 12.70 -19.92
C TYR A 97 2.28 13.54 -21.19
N ARG A 98 3.29 13.66 -22.06
CA ARG A 98 3.15 14.39 -23.34
C ARG A 98 2.09 13.79 -24.26
N SER A 99 1.90 12.47 -24.27
CA SER A 99 0.85 11.84 -25.08
C SER A 99 -0.57 12.11 -24.57
N LEU A 100 -0.73 12.39 -23.28
CA LEU A 100 -2.02 12.66 -22.65
C LEU A 100 -2.52 14.09 -22.89
N ASN A 101 -1.65 15.00 -23.33
CA ASN A 101 -1.98 16.40 -23.63
C ASN A 101 -2.71 17.14 -22.49
N PHE A 102 -2.34 16.87 -21.23
CA PHE A 102 -2.93 17.55 -20.05
C PHE A 102 -2.51 19.02 -19.88
N GLY A 103 -1.69 19.56 -20.79
CA GLY A 103 -1.19 20.94 -20.73
C GLY A 103 0.05 21.07 -19.86
N ASP A 104 0.22 22.24 -19.26
CA ASP A 104 1.38 22.55 -18.43
C ASP A 104 1.28 21.91 -17.04
N LEU A 105 2.40 21.40 -16.55
CA LEU A 105 2.50 20.85 -15.20
C LEU A 105 2.68 21.96 -14.17
N GLU A 106 2.10 21.78 -12.98
CA GLU A 106 2.44 22.64 -11.85
C GLU A 106 3.89 22.38 -11.42
N PRO A 107 4.75 23.41 -11.35
CA PRO A 107 6.12 23.24 -10.87
C PRO A 107 6.14 22.70 -9.44
N THR A 108 7.14 21.86 -9.13
CA THR A 108 7.33 21.33 -7.79
C THR A 108 8.79 21.39 -7.38
N GLY A 109 9.04 21.67 -6.09
CA GLY A 109 10.36 21.59 -5.48
C GLY A 109 10.72 20.19 -4.97
N MET A 110 9.87 19.19 -5.23
CA MET A 110 10.07 17.82 -4.75
C MET A 110 11.25 17.14 -5.44
N THR A 111 11.89 16.21 -4.74
CA THR A 111 12.87 15.26 -5.30
C THR A 111 12.42 13.85 -4.95
N ILE A 112 12.67 12.91 -5.86
CA ILE A 112 12.28 11.50 -5.69
C ILE A 112 13.56 10.68 -5.64
N GLN A 113 13.72 9.87 -4.59
CA GLN A 113 14.76 8.86 -4.54
C GLN A 113 14.22 7.52 -5.02
N LEU A 114 14.79 7.00 -6.10
CA LEU A 114 14.40 5.71 -6.67
C LEU A 114 15.05 4.55 -5.92
N ALA A 115 14.58 3.32 -6.16
CA ALA A 115 15.12 2.11 -5.53
C ALA A 115 16.62 1.88 -5.82
N ASN A 116 17.12 2.38 -6.96
CA ASN A 116 18.55 2.37 -7.31
C ASN A 116 19.36 3.49 -6.61
N ARG A 117 18.75 4.19 -5.64
CA ARG A 117 19.29 5.33 -4.89
C ARG A 117 19.56 6.60 -5.70
N SER A 118 19.24 6.62 -6.99
CA SER A 118 19.29 7.84 -7.79
C SER A 118 18.25 8.84 -7.31
N ILE A 119 18.58 10.13 -7.41
CA ILE A 119 17.70 11.24 -7.05
C ILE A 119 17.27 11.91 -8.36
N VAL A 120 15.96 12.03 -8.56
CA VAL A 120 15.36 12.62 -9.76
C VAL A 120 14.47 13.77 -9.35
N GLN A 121 14.53 14.87 -10.12
CA GLN A 121 13.57 15.96 -10.04
C GLN A 121 12.45 15.73 -11.06
N PRO A 122 11.20 15.61 -10.64
CA PRO A 122 10.07 15.54 -11.57
C PRO A 122 9.89 16.89 -12.28
N LEU A 123 9.35 16.84 -13.50
CA LEU A 123 9.05 18.05 -14.29
C LEU A 123 7.97 18.92 -13.64
N GLY A 124 7.11 18.32 -12.84
CA GLY A 124 6.03 18.98 -12.12
C GLY A 124 5.09 17.94 -11.50
N VAL A 125 3.96 18.41 -10.97
CA VAL A 125 2.93 17.58 -10.35
C VAL A 125 1.63 17.74 -11.12
N LEU A 126 0.94 16.62 -11.29
CA LEU A 126 -0.41 16.56 -11.81
C LEU A 126 -1.34 16.13 -10.67
N LYS A 127 -2.42 16.88 -10.44
CA LYS A 127 -3.41 16.64 -9.38
C LYS A 127 -4.73 16.19 -9.97
N ASP A 128 -5.52 15.47 -9.18
CA ASP A 128 -6.92 15.11 -9.48
C ASP A 128 -7.14 14.36 -10.81
N VAL A 129 -6.26 13.41 -11.11
CA VAL A 129 -6.35 12.54 -12.29
C VAL A 129 -7.24 11.33 -11.99
N LEU A 130 -8.23 11.10 -12.83
CA LEU A 130 -9.03 9.88 -12.80
C LEU A 130 -8.30 8.74 -13.51
N ILE A 131 -8.22 7.58 -12.85
CA ILE A 131 -7.60 6.33 -13.33
C ILE A 131 -8.62 5.20 -13.20
#